data_AF-A0A7J6EL45-F1
#
_entry.id   AF-A0A7J6EL45-F1
#
_cell.length_a   1.000
_cell.length_b   1.000
_cell.length_c   1.000
_cell.angle_alpha   90.00
_cell.angle_beta   90.00
_cell.angle_gamma   90.00
#
_symmetry.space_group_name_H-M   'P 1'
#
loop_
_entity.id
_entity.type
_entity.pdbx_description
1 polymer ?
#
loop_
_entity_poly.entity_id
_entity_poly.type
_entity_poly.pdbx_seq_one_letter_code
_entity_poly.pdbx_strand_id
1 'polypeptide(L)'
;MALKNSILILFQIFLCFELPLLLHSTKAQSWIRAGYWRYDSDLPSSEIDSTLFTHLIYAFADLNSSSFELSIASSTEEKISTFTENVKKKNPLITTLLSIGGGNTNFSKMVSSSSHRKSFIDSSIKVARLYGFQGLDFSWHLARTSLDMRNMGTFFQEWRNAASSEPRNSCDHRELILTSSCDYAPSDEENSCPVDSINRYLDWIYLLAYDYHTPLEENITGAHAALYDRSSNKDTAYGILVWRTRCLSSSKMVMALPYYGYAWTLLNPADNGVGAPATGPAVTQDGLMSYKQIRSVIKNNSAQVKYNSTYVVNYCSYGSTWIGFDDVKAVKQKISHAKKTQLRGYVAWHVANDDNWMLSSAAKEEGSKKKHKARMLLTILLPTATVILLIGALMYYCLLRRKHILNAKVPNSRETFAATSGDFQRNDHNLKVYSLEKLEAATKGFSIENKLGEGGYGPVYKAYELWKEGKQMEFMDPSLDDTHSSCKVMKCMQIALLCVQEEANDRPSMLEVSSMLRSETAAVAVPKMPAFSRIIEDHHGNYALSRPNTSS
;
A
#
# COMPACT_ATOMS: atom_id res chain seq x y z
N MET A 1 10.55 -55.45 17.75
CA MET A 1 9.59 -55.17 16.66
C MET A 1 8.88 -53.83 16.87
N ALA A 2 8.11 -53.64 17.95
CA ALA A 2 7.37 -52.39 18.24
C ALA A 2 8.13 -51.08 17.99
N LEU A 3 9.35 -50.91 18.51
CA LEU A 3 10.15 -49.68 18.34
C LEU A 3 10.39 -49.31 16.86
N LYS A 4 10.59 -50.30 15.99
CA LYS A 4 10.82 -50.07 14.54
C LYS A 4 9.56 -49.56 13.85
N ASN A 5 8.39 -50.06 14.27
CA ASN A 5 7.10 -49.60 13.77
C ASN A 5 6.75 -48.21 14.30
N SER A 6 7.05 -47.90 15.57
CA SER A 6 6.84 -46.56 16.14
C SER A 6 7.69 -45.49 15.43
N ILE A 7 8.95 -45.80 15.09
CA ILE A 7 9.81 -44.89 14.32
C ILE A 7 9.26 -44.70 12.90
N LEU A 8 8.78 -45.76 12.25
CA LEU A 8 8.19 -45.67 10.90
C LEU A 8 6.91 -44.82 10.88
N ILE A 9 6.06 -44.95 11.91
CA ILE A 9 4.84 -44.15 12.08
C ILE A 9 5.18 -42.68 12.33
N LEU A 10 6.14 -42.37 13.21
CA LEU A 10 6.62 -41.00 13.43
C LEU A 10 7.22 -40.37 12.16
N PHE A 11 7.96 -41.15 11.36
CA PHE A 11 8.52 -40.70 10.09
C PHE A 11 7.44 -40.43 9.04
N GLN A 12 6.38 -41.26 8.97
CA GLN A 12 5.22 -40.98 8.10
C GLN A 12 4.39 -39.79 8.58
N ILE A 13 4.18 -39.60 9.89
CA ILE A 13 3.52 -38.40 10.43
C ILE A 13 4.32 -37.15 10.07
N PHE A 14 5.64 -37.18 10.21
CA PHE A 14 6.52 -36.07 9.79
C PHE A 14 6.38 -35.76 8.28
N LEU A 15 6.41 -36.79 7.42
CA LEU A 15 6.19 -36.65 5.98
C LEU A 15 4.77 -36.14 5.64
N CYS A 16 3.75 -36.51 6.40
CA CYS A 16 2.37 -36.09 6.15
C CYS A 16 2.01 -34.69 6.70
N PHE A 17 2.76 -34.15 7.68
CA PHE A 17 2.49 -32.82 8.25
C PHE A 17 3.47 -31.74 7.79
N GLU A 18 4.78 -32.02 7.68
CA GLU A 18 5.78 -31.02 7.27
C GLU A 18 5.92 -30.88 5.76
N LEU A 19 5.75 -31.97 4.98
CA LEU A 19 5.87 -31.90 3.53
C LEU A 19 4.77 -31.02 2.88
N PRO A 20 3.49 -31.04 3.33
CA PRO A 20 2.49 -30.08 2.87
C PRO A 20 2.79 -28.64 3.28
N LEU A 21 3.47 -28.39 4.41
CA LEU A 21 3.91 -27.04 4.82
C LEU A 21 5.07 -26.53 3.96
N LEU A 22 5.98 -27.41 3.54
CA LEU A 22 7.07 -27.09 2.61
C LEU A 22 6.57 -26.93 1.15
N LEU A 23 5.51 -27.63 0.76
CA LEU A 23 4.91 -27.57 -0.58
C LEU A 23 3.80 -26.52 -0.70
N HIS A 24 3.14 -26.12 0.39
CA HIS A 24 2.35 -24.88 0.47
C HIS A 24 3.24 -23.64 0.66
N SER A 25 4.25 -23.53 -0.21
CA SER A 25 4.56 -22.21 -0.76
C SER A 25 3.34 -21.82 -1.59
N THR A 26 2.35 -21.18 -0.94
CA THR A 26 1.31 -20.43 -1.65
C THR A 26 2.05 -19.56 -2.66
N LYS A 27 1.73 -19.72 -3.94
CA LYS A 27 2.49 -19.13 -5.05
C LYS A 27 2.35 -17.61 -4.97
N ALA A 28 3.20 -16.99 -4.16
CA ALA A 28 3.03 -15.63 -3.70
C ALA A 28 2.91 -14.72 -4.91
N GLN A 29 1.74 -14.08 -5.04
CA GLN A 29 1.42 -13.32 -6.24
C GLN A 29 2.49 -12.26 -6.44
N SER A 30 3.21 -12.33 -7.56
CA SER A 30 4.46 -11.59 -7.72
C SER A 30 4.20 -10.09 -7.66
N TRP A 31 4.92 -9.42 -6.75
CA TRP A 31 4.79 -7.99 -6.53
C TRP A 31 5.14 -7.21 -7.80
N ILE A 32 4.27 -6.27 -8.19
CA ILE A 32 4.35 -5.60 -9.48
C ILE A 32 5.46 -4.55 -9.46
N ARG A 33 6.33 -4.62 -10.47
CA ARG A 33 7.34 -3.62 -10.79
C ARG A 33 7.07 -3.19 -12.23
N ALA A 34 6.26 -2.17 -12.41
CA ALA A 34 5.84 -1.71 -13.72
C ALA A 34 6.63 -0.47 -14.18
N GLY A 35 6.66 -0.20 -15.47
CA GLY A 35 7.21 1.03 -16.02
C GLY A 35 6.50 1.39 -17.32
N TYR A 36 6.07 2.65 -17.44
CA TYR A 36 5.62 3.21 -18.70
C TYR A 36 6.83 3.55 -19.58
N TRP A 37 6.70 3.27 -20.87
CA TRP A 37 7.61 3.74 -21.92
C TRP A 37 6.81 4.51 -22.97
N ARG A 38 7.18 5.77 -23.22
CA ARG A 38 6.52 6.59 -24.24
C ARG A 38 7.18 6.40 -25.61
N TYR A 39 6.36 6.29 -26.65
CA TYR A 39 6.84 6.15 -28.03
C TYR A 39 7.65 7.36 -28.55
N ASP A 40 7.44 8.54 -27.96
CA ASP A 40 8.12 9.80 -28.29
C ASP A 40 9.33 10.10 -27.39
N SER A 41 9.70 9.19 -26.49
CA SER A 41 10.90 9.34 -25.66
C SER A 41 12.19 9.00 -26.42
N ASP A 42 13.31 9.62 -26.02
CA ASP A 42 14.63 9.43 -26.63
C ASP A 42 15.22 8.01 -26.46
N LEU A 43 14.58 7.14 -25.68
CA LEU A 43 15.09 5.81 -25.34
C LEU A 43 14.47 4.74 -26.26
N PRO A 44 15.26 4.03 -27.09
CA PRO A 44 14.76 2.90 -27.88
C PRO A 44 14.20 1.78 -27.00
N SER A 45 13.12 1.12 -27.44
CA SER A 45 12.49 0.01 -26.68
C SER A 45 13.42 -1.19 -26.47
N SER A 46 14.39 -1.39 -27.36
CA SER A 46 15.46 -2.39 -27.26
C SER A 46 16.49 -2.09 -26.16
N GLU A 47 16.67 -0.82 -25.80
CA GLU A 47 17.64 -0.39 -24.79
C GLU A 47 17.11 -0.52 -23.35
N ILE A 48 15.78 -0.63 -23.16
CA ILE A 48 15.15 -0.82 -21.85
C ILE A 48 15.77 -2.01 -21.10
N ASP A 49 16.20 -1.83 -19.85
CA ASP A 49 16.53 -2.97 -18.96
C ASP A 49 15.25 -3.59 -18.39
N SER A 50 14.59 -4.41 -19.21
CA SER A 50 13.37 -5.12 -18.82
C SER A 50 13.59 -6.13 -17.69
N THR A 51 14.83 -6.46 -17.30
CA THR A 51 15.09 -7.31 -16.12
C THR A 51 14.72 -6.62 -14.81
N LEU A 52 14.58 -5.29 -14.81
CA LEU A 52 14.19 -4.53 -13.62
C LEU A 52 12.69 -4.65 -13.33
N PHE A 53 11.90 -4.91 -14.35
CA PHE A 53 10.44 -4.86 -14.32
C PHE A 53 9.82 -6.27 -14.30
N THR A 54 8.53 -6.33 -13.96
CA THR A 54 7.66 -7.49 -14.21
C THR A 54 6.61 -7.16 -15.27
N HIS A 55 6.26 -5.89 -15.42
CA HIS A 55 5.36 -5.39 -16.45
C HIS A 55 5.97 -4.17 -17.14
N LEU A 56 5.78 -4.01 -18.45
CA LEU A 56 6.14 -2.80 -19.18
C LEU A 56 4.94 -2.34 -20.02
N ILE A 57 4.69 -1.03 -20.03
CA ILE A 57 3.48 -0.45 -20.60
C ILE A 57 3.87 0.50 -21.73
N TYR A 58 3.40 0.21 -22.95
CA TYR A 58 3.54 1.11 -24.09
C TYR A 58 2.55 2.27 -23.93
N ALA A 59 3.04 3.51 -23.98
CA ALA A 59 2.23 4.73 -23.90
C ALA A 59 2.42 5.57 -25.18
N PHE A 60 1.39 5.93 -25.93
CA PHE A 60 0.00 5.48 -25.89
C PHE A 60 -0.49 5.06 -27.27
N ALA A 61 -1.58 4.32 -27.34
CA ALA A 61 -2.45 4.25 -28.52
C ALA A 61 -3.52 5.35 -28.45
N ASP A 62 -3.89 5.89 -29.60
CA ASP A 62 -4.90 6.94 -29.72
C ASP A 62 -6.31 6.37 -29.91
N LEU A 63 -7.31 7.23 -29.73
CA LEU A 63 -8.72 6.94 -29.98
C LEU A 63 -9.22 7.74 -31.18
N ASN A 64 -9.78 7.07 -32.19
CA ASN A 64 -10.47 7.75 -33.28
C ASN A 64 -11.76 8.41 -32.75
N SER A 65 -11.88 9.73 -32.90
CA SER A 65 -12.98 10.52 -32.34
C SER A 65 -14.34 10.33 -33.02
N SER A 66 -14.37 9.64 -34.16
CA SER A 66 -15.58 9.35 -34.96
C SER A 66 -16.04 7.90 -34.82
N SER A 67 -15.13 6.92 -34.97
CA SER A 67 -15.48 5.48 -34.86
C SER A 67 -15.41 4.93 -33.43
N PHE A 68 -14.70 5.62 -32.54
CA PHE A 68 -14.32 5.14 -31.20
C PHE A 68 -13.48 3.86 -31.20
N GLU A 69 -12.84 3.55 -32.33
CA GLU A 69 -11.84 2.48 -32.41
C GLU A 69 -10.43 3.00 -32.08
N LEU A 70 -9.57 2.12 -31.58
CA LEU A 70 -8.15 2.45 -31.42
C LEU A 70 -7.51 2.81 -32.77
N SER A 71 -6.77 3.91 -32.78
CA SER A 71 -6.04 4.40 -33.94
C SER A 71 -4.54 4.28 -33.68
N ILE A 72 -3.82 3.67 -34.62
CA ILE A 72 -2.36 3.62 -34.64
C ILE A 72 -1.90 4.49 -35.81
N ALA A 73 -1.12 5.53 -35.53
CA ALA A 73 -0.54 6.34 -36.58
C ALA A 73 0.57 5.54 -37.30
N SER A 74 0.66 5.64 -38.63
CA SER A 74 1.71 4.94 -39.40
C SER A 74 3.13 5.37 -38.99
N SER A 75 3.29 6.55 -38.38
CA SER A 75 4.56 7.03 -37.79
C SER A 75 4.94 6.35 -36.46
N THR A 76 4.02 5.63 -35.81
CA THR A 76 4.25 4.90 -34.56
C THR A 76 4.06 3.38 -34.70
N GLU A 77 3.57 2.90 -35.84
CA GLU A 77 3.30 1.49 -36.13
C GLU A 77 4.52 0.57 -35.97
N GLU A 78 5.71 1.00 -36.41
CA GLU A 78 6.96 0.25 -36.19
C GLU A 78 7.32 0.16 -34.69
N LYS A 79 7.08 1.23 -33.93
CA LYS A 79 7.40 1.29 -32.49
C LYS A 79 6.48 0.39 -31.67
N ILE A 80 5.18 0.36 -31.97
CA ILE A 80 4.22 -0.50 -31.26
C ILE A 80 4.40 -1.98 -31.61
N SER A 81 4.63 -2.30 -32.89
CA SER A 81 4.80 -3.68 -33.35
C SER A 81 6.08 -4.35 -32.82
N THR A 82 7.19 -3.61 -32.74
CA THR A 82 8.48 -4.15 -32.24
C THR A 82 8.62 -4.11 -30.72
N PHE A 83 7.79 -3.35 -30.00
CA PHE A 83 7.93 -3.13 -28.55
C PHE A 83 8.00 -4.43 -27.74
N THR A 84 7.01 -5.32 -27.90
CA THR A 84 6.91 -6.56 -27.10
C THR A 84 8.09 -7.50 -27.36
N GLU A 85 8.55 -7.61 -28.61
CA GLU A 85 9.72 -8.43 -28.96
C GLU A 85 10.99 -7.85 -28.33
N ASN A 86 11.20 -6.54 -28.48
CA ASN A 86 12.39 -5.85 -28.01
C ASN A 86 12.59 -5.96 -26.50
N VAL A 87 11.55 -5.77 -25.69
CA VAL A 87 11.67 -5.91 -24.24
C VAL A 87 11.82 -7.38 -23.79
N LYS A 88 11.27 -8.34 -24.54
CA LYS A 88 11.40 -9.78 -24.25
C LYS A 88 12.82 -10.31 -24.50
N LYS A 89 13.62 -9.68 -25.37
CA LYS A 89 15.04 -10.07 -25.62
C LYS A 89 15.89 -10.10 -24.35
N LYS A 90 15.66 -9.18 -23.40
CA LYS A 90 16.38 -9.12 -22.11
C LYS A 90 15.62 -9.81 -20.96
N ASN A 91 14.29 -9.88 -21.02
CA ASN A 91 13.47 -10.56 -20.02
C ASN A 91 12.31 -11.31 -20.69
N PRO A 92 12.48 -12.59 -21.05
CA PRO A 92 11.44 -13.38 -21.72
C PRO A 92 10.15 -13.56 -20.91
N LEU A 93 10.19 -13.30 -19.59
CA LEU A 93 9.05 -13.40 -18.67
C LEU A 93 8.35 -12.05 -18.45
N ILE A 94 8.75 -10.98 -19.13
CA ILE A 94 8.10 -9.66 -19.00
C ILE A 94 6.69 -9.70 -19.58
N THR A 95 5.74 -9.15 -18.84
CA THR A 95 4.36 -8.92 -19.31
C THR A 95 4.28 -7.54 -19.97
N THR A 96 3.74 -7.45 -21.19
CA THR A 96 3.53 -6.17 -21.88
C THR A 96 2.06 -5.75 -21.89
N LEU A 97 1.80 -4.47 -21.61
CA LEU A 97 0.48 -3.84 -21.71
C LEU A 97 0.51 -2.69 -22.73
N LEU A 98 -0.62 -2.45 -23.38
CA LEU A 98 -0.85 -1.27 -24.22
C LEU A 98 -1.73 -0.28 -23.47
N SER A 99 -1.24 0.94 -23.24
CA SER A 99 -2.02 2.03 -22.66
C SER A 99 -2.73 2.85 -23.73
N ILE A 100 -4.01 3.16 -23.51
CA ILE A 100 -4.83 4.01 -24.37
C ILE A 100 -5.13 5.32 -23.64
N GLY A 101 -4.79 6.46 -24.24
CA GLY A 101 -4.97 7.78 -23.64
C GLY A 101 -3.84 8.75 -23.97
N GLY A 102 -3.54 9.67 -23.04
CA GLY A 102 -2.41 10.60 -23.15
C GLY A 102 -2.59 11.81 -24.08
N GLY A 103 -3.71 11.90 -24.81
CA GLY A 103 -4.05 13.00 -25.71
C GLY A 103 -5.45 13.57 -25.50
N ASN A 104 -5.90 14.44 -26.41
CA ASN A 104 -7.23 15.08 -26.36
C ASN A 104 -8.32 14.14 -26.90
N THR A 105 -8.41 12.94 -26.32
CA THR A 105 -9.34 11.87 -26.69
C THR A 105 -10.68 12.06 -25.97
N ASN A 106 -11.78 12.12 -26.72
CA ASN A 106 -13.12 12.32 -26.16
C ASN A 106 -13.69 11.04 -25.53
N PHE A 107 -13.07 10.61 -24.43
CA PHE A 107 -13.48 9.42 -23.67
C PHE A 107 -14.88 9.55 -23.06
N SER A 108 -15.33 10.76 -22.69
CA SER A 108 -16.70 11.00 -22.22
C SER A 108 -17.74 10.55 -23.26
N LYS A 109 -17.55 10.95 -24.54
CA LYS A 109 -18.41 10.51 -25.65
C LYS A 109 -18.23 9.02 -26.00
N MET A 110 -17.07 8.42 -25.73
CA MET A 110 -16.84 6.98 -25.88
C MET A 110 -17.63 6.18 -24.83
N VAL A 111 -17.53 6.53 -23.55
CA VAL A 111 -18.18 5.75 -22.49
C VAL A 111 -19.70 5.94 -22.45
N SER A 112 -20.23 7.04 -22.99
CA SER A 112 -21.66 7.39 -22.86
C SER A 112 -22.63 6.54 -23.70
N SER A 113 -22.15 5.79 -24.70
CA SER A 113 -23.00 4.90 -25.52
C SER A 113 -22.47 3.47 -25.53
N SER A 114 -23.36 2.48 -25.39
CA SER A 114 -23.01 1.06 -25.52
C SER A 114 -22.42 0.72 -26.90
N SER A 115 -22.85 1.39 -27.99
CA SER A 115 -22.25 1.21 -29.31
C SER A 115 -20.81 1.71 -29.39
N HIS A 116 -20.52 2.89 -28.83
CA HIS A 116 -19.17 3.47 -28.81
C HIS A 116 -18.23 2.66 -27.91
N ARG A 117 -18.71 2.25 -26.72
CA ARG A 117 -18.00 1.32 -25.83
C ARG A 117 -17.68 0.01 -26.53
N LYS A 118 -18.63 -0.56 -27.28
CA LYS A 118 -18.39 -1.79 -28.05
C LYS A 118 -17.29 -1.62 -29.11
N SER A 119 -17.34 -0.55 -29.92
CA SER A 119 -16.27 -0.26 -30.89
C SER A 119 -14.89 -0.13 -30.22
N PHE A 120 -14.82 0.56 -29.07
CA PHE A 120 -13.60 0.68 -28.29
C PHE A 120 -13.12 -0.68 -27.78
N ILE A 121 -14.00 -1.45 -27.14
CA ILE A 121 -13.70 -2.74 -26.53
C ILE A 121 -13.18 -3.71 -27.60
N ASP A 122 -13.93 -3.92 -28.67
CA ASP A 122 -13.61 -4.88 -29.74
C ASP A 122 -12.27 -4.51 -30.41
N SER A 123 -12.06 -3.22 -30.73
CA SER A 123 -10.80 -2.75 -31.34
C SER A 123 -9.61 -2.81 -30.37
N SER A 124 -9.81 -2.50 -29.08
CA SER A 124 -8.74 -2.55 -28.08
C SER A 124 -8.18 -3.97 -27.91
N ILE A 125 -9.05 -4.97 -27.81
CA ILE A 125 -8.68 -6.38 -27.70
C ILE A 125 -7.97 -6.82 -28.99
N LYS A 126 -8.53 -6.50 -30.16
CA LYS A 126 -7.93 -6.81 -31.46
C LYS A 126 -6.52 -6.25 -31.62
N VAL A 127 -6.30 -4.97 -31.27
CA VAL A 127 -5.00 -4.30 -31.36
C VAL A 127 -4.00 -4.87 -30.35
N ALA A 128 -4.43 -5.16 -29.12
CA ALA A 128 -3.58 -5.84 -28.13
C ALA A 128 -3.05 -7.17 -28.66
N ARG A 129 -3.91 -8.01 -29.24
CA ARG A 129 -3.50 -9.30 -29.81
C ARG A 129 -2.63 -9.15 -31.04
N LEU A 130 -2.95 -8.22 -31.95
CA LEU A 130 -2.19 -7.96 -33.17
C LEU A 130 -0.71 -7.65 -32.88
N TYR A 131 -0.44 -6.82 -31.87
CA TYR A 131 0.93 -6.45 -31.46
C TYR A 131 1.44 -7.25 -30.24
N GLY A 132 0.80 -8.39 -29.95
CA GLY A 132 1.26 -9.38 -28.99
C GLY A 132 1.25 -8.92 -27.52
N PHE A 133 0.51 -7.89 -27.14
CA PHE A 133 0.34 -7.47 -25.75
C PHE A 133 -0.46 -8.49 -24.92
N GLN A 134 -0.17 -8.56 -23.62
CA GLN A 134 -0.85 -9.44 -22.66
C GLN A 134 -1.85 -8.69 -21.76
N GLY A 135 -2.02 -7.38 -21.96
CA GLY A 135 -3.03 -6.60 -21.28
C GLY A 135 -3.22 -5.21 -21.88
N LEU A 136 -4.19 -4.50 -21.34
CA LEU A 136 -4.63 -3.17 -21.74
C LEU A 136 -4.72 -2.27 -20.51
N ASP A 137 -4.34 -1.00 -20.69
CA ASP A 137 -4.35 0.02 -19.66
C ASP A 137 -5.16 1.25 -20.11
N PHE A 138 -6.14 1.68 -19.32
CA PHE A 138 -7.00 2.80 -19.66
C PHE A 138 -6.58 4.08 -18.92
N SER A 139 -6.08 5.08 -19.65
CA SER A 139 -5.44 6.26 -19.06
C SER A 139 -6.24 7.55 -19.29
N TRP A 140 -7.42 7.63 -18.66
CA TRP A 140 -8.30 8.80 -18.69
C TRP A 140 -8.29 9.58 -17.36
N HIS A 141 -7.60 10.72 -17.34
CA HIS A 141 -7.43 11.61 -16.17
C HIS A 141 -8.39 12.84 -16.18
N LEU A 142 -9.36 12.86 -17.10
CA LEU A 142 -10.29 14.00 -17.29
C LEU A 142 -11.76 13.61 -17.06
N ALA A 143 -12.03 12.42 -16.49
CA ALA A 143 -13.37 12.08 -16.03
C ALA A 143 -13.71 12.97 -14.82
N ARG A 144 -14.60 13.95 -15.01
CA ARG A 144 -14.94 14.95 -13.98
C ARG A 144 -16.40 14.97 -13.59
N THR A 145 -17.27 14.21 -14.26
CA THR A 145 -18.70 14.16 -13.95
C THR A 145 -19.11 12.81 -13.35
N SER A 146 -20.11 12.83 -12.47
CA SER A 146 -20.70 11.59 -11.92
C SER A 146 -21.33 10.71 -13.01
N LEU A 147 -21.74 11.29 -14.15
CA LEU A 147 -22.19 10.57 -15.33
C LEU A 147 -21.03 9.83 -16.03
N ASP A 148 -19.88 10.49 -16.24
CA ASP A 148 -18.67 9.86 -16.76
C ASP A 148 -18.24 8.69 -15.88
N MET A 149 -18.22 8.89 -14.56
CA MET A 149 -17.84 7.86 -13.58
C MET A 149 -18.78 6.64 -13.62
N ARG A 150 -20.10 6.86 -13.71
CA ARG A 150 -21.08 5.77 -13.88
C ARG A 150 -20.86 5.02 -15.20
N ASN A 151 -20.70 5.76 -16.30
CA ASN A 151 -20.47 5.19 -17.63
C ASN A 151 -19.15 4.42 -17.71
N MET A 152 -18.10 4.90 -17.02
CA MET A 152 -16.82 4.22 -16.87
C MET A 152 -16.95 2.92 -16.06
N GLY A 153 -17.78 2.89 -15.03
CA GLY A 153 -18.13 1.66 -14.31
C GLY A 153 -18.77 0.61 -15.20
N THR A 154 -19.74 1.01 -16.03
CA THR A 154 -20.35 0.13 -17.06
C THR A 154 -19.34 -0.32 -18.11
N PHE A 155 -18.48 0.59 -18.57
CA PHE A 155 -17.39 0.28 -19.50
C PHE A 155 -16.46 -0.80 -18.95
N PHE A 156 -15.97 -0.69 -17.72
CA PHE A 156 -15.11 -1.71 -17.12
C PHE A 156 -15.78 -3.09 -17.04
N GLN A 157 -17.08 -3.15 -16.76
CA GLN A 157 -17.85 -4.39 -16.79
C GLN A 157 -17.90 -5.02 -18.19
N GLU A 158 -18.28 -4.23 -19.20
CA GLU A 158 -18.37 -4.69 -20.59
C GLU A 158 -16.98 -5.11 -21.12
N TRP A 159 -15.93 -4.38 -20.76
CA TRP A 159 -14.54 -4.64 -21.17
C TRP A 159 -14.00 -5.93 -20.57
N ARG A 160 -14.23 -6.17 -19.28
CA ARG A 160 -13.90 -7.47 -18.63
C ARG A 160 -14.68 -8.60 -19.28
N ASN A 161 -15.99 -8.47 -19.44
CA ASN A 161 -16.81 -9.52 -20.05
C ASN A 161 -16.29 -9.90 -21.44
N ALA A 162 -15.98 -8.91 -22.28
CA ALA A 162 -15.40 -9.15 -23.60
C ALA A 162 -14.04 -9.87 -23.52
N ALA A 163 -13.10 -9.39 -22.69
CA ALA A 163 -11.78 -9.98 -22.50
C ALA A 163 -11.84 -11.42 -21.96
N SER A 164 -12.77 -11.71 -21.04
CA SER A 164 -12.98 -13.08 -20.53
C SER A 164 -13.59 -14.01 -21.58
N SER A 165 -14.44 -13.48 -22.48
CA SER A 165 -15.15 -14.22 -23.54
C SER A 165 -14.34 -14.46 -24.83
N GLU A 166 -13.16 -13.87 -24.95
CA GLU A 166 -12.29 -14.00 -26.12
C GLU A 166 -11.96 -15.47 -26.45
N PRO A 167 -12.10 -15.94 -27.71
CA PRO A 167 -11.77 -17.30 -28.10
C PRO A 167 -10.29 -17.67 -27.85
N ARG A 168 -10.06 -18.60 -26.91
CA ARG A 168 -8.71 -19.03 -26.50
C ARG A 168 -8.17 -20.11 -27.44
N ASN A 169 -7.72 -19.68 -28.62
CA ASN A 169 -7.26 -20.58 -29.70
C ASN A 169 -5.90 -21.28 -29.44
N SER A 170 -5.21 -21.01 -28.32
CA SER A 170 -3.95 -21.66 -27.96
C SER A 170 -3.70 -21.64 -26.45
N CYS A 171 -2.81 -22.51 -25.95
CA CYS A 171 -2.44 -22.57 -24.53
C CYS A 171 -1.76 -21.30 -23.98
N ASP A 172 -1.24 -20.43 -24.86
CA ASP A 172 -0.68 -19.12 -24.49
C ASP A 172 -1.70 -17.97 -24.51
N HIS A 173 -2.92 -18.17 -25.03
CA HIS A 173 -4.00 -17.17 -24.96
C HIS A 173 -4.61 -17.10 -23.56
N ARG A 174 -3.88 -16.45 -22.65
CA ARG A 174 -4.40 -15.99 -21.36
C ARG A 174 -5.31 -14.78 -21.55
N GLU A 175 -6.30 -14.68 -20.70
CA GLU A 175 -7.16 -13.50 -20.56
C GLU A 175 -6.32 -12.22 -20.40
N LEU A 176 -6.75 -11.13 -21.03
CA LEU A 176 -6.05 -9.85 -20.93
C LEU A 176 -6.11 -9.31 -19.50
N ILE A 177 -4.96 -8.84 -19.03
CA ILE A 177 -4.87 -8.00 -17.83
C ILE A 177 -5.49 -6.65 -18.17
N LEU A 178 -6.42 -6.15 -17.35
CA LEU A 178 -7.07 -4.85 -17.55
C LEU A 178 -6.73 -3.91 -16.39
N THR A 179 -6.16 -2.75 -16.70
CA THR A 179 -5.77 -1.74 -15.70
C THR A 179 -6.32 -0.36 -16.08
N SER A 180 -6.28 0.57 -15.11
CA SER A 180 -6.61 1.97 -15.35
C SER A 180 -5.69 2.87 -14.53
N SER A 181 -5.30 4.00 -15.08
CA SER A 181 -4.75 5.11 -14.30
C SER A 181 -5.89 5.83 -13.58
N CYS A 182 -5.66 6.27 -12.35
CA CYS A 182 -6.61 7.04 -11.54
C CYS A 182 -5.86 8.06 -10.67
N ASP A 183 -6.53 9.16 -10.34
CA ASP A 183 -6.00 10.18 -9.43
C ASP A 183 -5.60 9.57 -8.08
N TYR A 184 -4.60 10.17 -7.41
CA TYR A 184 -4.10 9.70 -6.13
C TYR A 184 -5.20 9.55 -5.06
N ALA A 185 -6.21 10.42 -5.10
CA ALA A 185 -7.42 10.38 -4.28
C ALA A 185 -8.65 10.75 -5.14
N PRO A 186 -9.76 10.01 -5.06
CA PRO A 186 -11.03 10.44 -5.66
C PRO A 186 -11.64 11.60 -4.86
N SER A 187 -12.32 12.53 -5.52
CA SER A 187 -12.94 13.70 -4.86
C SER A 187 -14.04 13.28 -3.85
N ASP A 188 -14.31 14.10 -2.85
CA ASP A 188 -15.27 13.78 -1.78
C ASP A 188 -16.75 13.68 -2.25
N GLU A 189 -17.04 14.06 -3.50
CA GLU A 189 -18.39 13.94 -4.08
C GLU A 189 -18.88 12.49 -4.18
N GLU A 190 -20.18 12.29 -3.94
CA GLU A 190 -20.81 10.98 -4.07
C GLU A 190 -20.84 10.53 -5.55
N ASN A 191 -20.41 9.29 -5.83
CA ASN A 191 -20.19 8.74 -7.16
C ASN A 191 -19.00 9.35 -7.95
N SER A 192 -18.07 10.04 -7.31
CA SER A 192 -16.84 10.55 -7.95
C SER A 192 -15.88 9.46 -8.46
N CYS A 193 -16.11 8.19 -8.15
CA CYS A 193 -15.32 7.08 -8.69
C CYS A 193 -16.10 5.75 -8.64
N PRO A 194 -16.09 4.91 -9.71
CA PRO A 194 -16.78 3.63 -9.74
C PRO A 194 -15.99 2.51 -9.03
N VAL A 195 -15.69 2.68 -7.74
CA VAL A 195 -14.79 1.79 -6.96
C VAL A 195 -15.21 0.32 -6.98
N ASP A 196 -16.52 0.04 -6.89
CA ASP A 196 -17.07 -1.31 -7.03
C ASP A 196 -16.74 -1.97 -8.38
N SER A 197 -16.86 -1.21 -9.47
CA SER A 197 -16.55 -1.71 -10.81
C SER A 197 -15.05 -1.93 -10.99
N ILE A 198 -14.23 -1.03 -10.46
CA ILE A 198 -12.77 -1.19 -10.41
C ILE A 198 -12.40 -2.49 -9.68
N ASN A 199 -12.95 -2.72 -8.49
CA ASN A 199 -12.61 -3.87 -7.66
C ASN A 199 -13.08 -5.20 -8.29
N ARG A 200 -14.21 -5.21 -9.00
CA ARG A 200 -14.74 -6.41 -9.68
C ARG A 200 -14.08 -6.70 -11.02
N TYR A 201 -13.81 -5.68 -11.83
CA TYR A 201 -13.53 -5.87 -13.27
C TYR A 201 -12.09 -5.53 -13.69
N LEU A 202 -11.34 -4.70 -12.96
CA LEU A 202 -9.92 -4.42 -13.24
C LEU A 202 -9.00 -5.30 -12.40
N ASP A 203 -7.82 -5.64 -12.92
CA ASP A 203 -6.80 -6.40 -12.19
C ASP A 203 -6.14 -5.56 -11.08
N TRP A 204 -5.88 -4.28 -11.36
CA TRP A 204 -5.45 -3.23 -10.45
C TRP A 204 -5.59 -1.85 -11.12
N ILE A 205 -5.41 -0.78 -10.35
CA ILE A 205 -5.27 0.60 -10.83
C ILE A 205 -3.88 1.17 -10.51
N TYR A 206 -3.45 2.12 -11.32
CA TYR A 206 -2.26 2.94 -11.07
C TYR A 206 -2.69 4.25 -10.40
N LEU A 207 -2.26 4.45 -9.15
CA LEU A 207 -2.49 5.70 -8.42
C LEU A 207 -1.45 6.73 -8.85
N LEU A 208 -1.87 7.80 -9.52
CA LEU A 208 -1.01 8.89 -9.99
C LEU A 208 -0.55 9.76 -8.81
N ALA A 209 0.41 9.24 -8.04
CA ALA A 209 0.84 9.76 -6.74
C ALA A 209 1.91 10.85 -6.85
N TYR A 210 1.62 11.87 -7.67
CA TYR A 210 2.53 12.96 -8.00
C TYR A 210 1.77 14.19 -8.54
N ASP A 211 2.51 15.21 -8.95
CA ASP A 211 2.06 16.52 -9.44
C ASP A 211 1.17 17.29 -8.44
N TYR A 212 1.37 17.02 -7.15
CA TYR A 212 0.68 17.66 -6.03
C TYR A 212 0.91 19.17 -5.95
N HIS A 213 2.10 19.61 -6.33
CA HIS A 213 2.53 21.00 -6.30
C HIS A 213 3.34 21.25 -7.58
N THR A 214 2.93 22.22 -8.38
CA THR A 214 3.58 22.54 -9.66
C THR A 214 3.86 24.05 -9.75
N PRO A 215 4.93 24.46 -10.45
CA PRO A 215 5.31 25.88 -10.54
C PRO A 215 4.38 26.70 -11.46
N LEU A 216 3.48 26.04 -12.21
CA LEU A 216 2.43 26.71 -12.98
C LEU A 216 1.23 27.11 -12.12
N GLU A 217 0.98 26.38 -11.02
CA GLU A 217 -0.15 26.60 -10.12
C GLU A 217 0.24 27.35 -8.84
N GLU A 218 1.49 27.20 -8.38
CA GLU A 218 1.93 27.66 -7.06
C GLU A 218 3.23 28.49 -7.09
N ASN A 219 3.17 29.69 -6.51
CA ASN A 219 4.31 30.60 -6.28
C ASN A 219 5.10 30.26 -5.00
N ILE A 220 5.14 28.97 -4.63
CA ILE A 220 5.95 28.43 -3.53
C ILE A 220 6.57 27.11 -4.01
N THR A 221 7.77 26.79 -3.52
CA THR A 221 8.41 25.50 -3.81
C THR A 221 7.64 24.36 -3.14
N GLY A 222 7.40 23.26 -3.86
CA GLY A 222 6.50 22.21 -3.40
C GLY A 222 7.06 20.79 -3.51
N ALA A 223 6.61 19.91 -2.62
CA ALA A 223 6.92 18.49 -2.66
C ALA A 223 5.96 17.76 -3.63
N HIS A 224 6.16 17.92 -4.95
CA HIS A 224 5.23 17.45 -5.99
C HIS A 224 4.84 15.96 -5.89
N ALA A 225 5.62 15.14 -5.18
CA ALA A 225 5.39 13.71 -5.01
C ALA A 225 5.43 13.26 -3.54
N ALA A 226 4.99 14.11 -2.59
CA ALA A 226 5.01 13.82 -1.16
C ALA A 226 4.41 12.44 -0.79
N LEU A 227 5.17 11.60 -0.07
CA LEU A 227 4.61 10.37 0.53
C LEU A 227 3.70 10.68 1.71
N TYR A 228 3.98 11.79 2.40
CA TYR A 228 3.27 12.29 3.56
C TYR A 228 3.26 13.81 3.52
N ASP A 229 2.12 14.42 3.81
CA ASP A 229 2.02 15.81 4.22
C ASP A 229 1.24 15.86 5.56
N ARG A 230 1.56 16.83 6.40
CA ARG A 230 0.82 17.12 7.65
C ARG A 230 0.04 18.43 7.57
N SER A 231 0.31 19.24 6.55
CA SER A 231 -0.25 20.57 6.32
C SER A 231 -1.37 20.57 5.28
N SER A 232 -1.43 19.56 4.42
CA SER A 232 -2.49 19.37 3.43
C SER A 232 -2.80 17.88 3.21
N ASN A 233 -3.83 17.62 2.40
CA ASN A 233 -4.20 16.27 1.94
C ASN A 233 -3.49 15.87 0.62
N LYS A 234 -2.56 16.69 0.11
CA LYS A 234 -1.87 16.48 -1.17
C LYS A 234 -0.68 15.49 -1.02
N ASP A 235 -0.96 14.27 -0.56
CA ASP A 235 0.06 13.24 -0.39
C ASP A 235 -0.39 11.81 -0.71
N THR A 236 0.59 10.93 -0.91
CA THR A 236 0.38 9.56 -1.36
C THR A 236 -0.28 8.68 -0.30
N ALA A 237 0.06 8.84 0.99
CA ALA A 237 -0.51 8.07 2.08
C ALA A 237 -1.96 8.47 2.36
N TYR A 238 -2.30 9.76 2.25
CA TYR A 238 -3.69 10.24 2.24
C TYR A 238 -4.47 9.62 1.08
N GLY A 239 -3.93 9.65 -0.15
CA GLY A 239 -4.58 9.01 -1.30
C GLY A 239 -4.90 7.53 -1.09
N ILE A 240 -3.90 6.74 -0.66
CA ILE A 240 -4.06 5.31 -0.31
C ILE A 240 -5.14 5.11 0.77
N LEU A 241 -5.22 6.01 1.75
CA LEU A 241 -6.24 5.99 2.80
C LEU A 241 -7.65 6.23 2.24
N VAL A 242 -7.85 7.23 1.36
CA VAL A 242 -9.15 7.52 0.72
C VAL A 242 -9.63 6.36 -0.16
N TRP A 243 -8.73 5.70 -0.89
CA TRP A 243 -9.11 4.52 -1.67
C TRP A 243 -9.52 3.34 -0.79
N ARG A 244 -8.85 3.15 0.36
CA ARG A 244 -9.19 2.11 1.35
C ARG A 244 -10.51 2.37 2.07
N THR A 245 -10.81 3.62 2.43
CA THR A 245 -12.10 3.99 3.06
C THR A 245 -13.28 3.75 2.12
N ARG A 246 -13.05 3.86 0.82
CA ARG A 246 -14.01 3.48 -0.24
C ARG A 246 -13.97 1.99 -0.61
N CYS A 247 -13.38 1.16 0.24
CA CYS A 247 -13.30 -0.30 0.11
C CYS A 247 -12.52 -0.84 -1.11
N LEU A 248 -11.61 -0.06 -1.71
CA LEU A 248 -10.66 -0.63 -2.67
C LEU A 248 -9.59 -1.46 -1.95
N SER A 249 -9.41 -2.71 -2.38
CA SER A 249 -8.38 -3.58 -1.81
C SER A 249 -6.97 -3.04 -2.07
N SER A 250 -6.07 -3.18 -1.10
CA SER A 250 -4.66 -2.82 -1.27
C SER A 250 -3.98 -3.66 -2.37
N SER A 251 -4.43 -4.90 -2.58
CA SER A 251 -3.99 -5.78 -3.68
C SER A 251 -4.48 -5.37 -5.08
N LYS A 252 -5.30 -4.32 -5.18
CA LYS A 252 -5.74 -3.65 -6.41
C LYS A 252 -5.05 -2.30 -6.66
N MET A 253 -4.19 -1.83 -5.76
CA MET A 253 -3.54 -0.51 -5.88
C MET A 253 -2.06 -0.66 -6.22
N VAL A 254 -1.60 0.04 -7.25
CA VAL A 254 -0.19 0.15 -7.65
C VAL A 254 0.22 1.63 -7.57
N MET A 255 1.24 1.94 -6.79
CA MET A 255 1.72 3.31 -6.58
C MET A 255 2.53 3.80 -7.80
N ALA A 256 2.11 4.88 -8.46
CA ALA A 256 2.93 5.49 -9.50
C ALA A 256 4.07 6.33 -8.87
N LEU A 257 5.26 6.27 -9.47
CA LEU A 257 6.46 6.99 -9.04
C LEU A 257 6.92 7.90 -10.18
N PRO A 258 7.12 9.20 -9.94
CA PRO A 258 7.61 10.12 -10.96
C PRO A 258 9.13 9.98 -11.09
N TYR A 259 9.62 9.71 -12.30
CA TYR A 259 11.06 9.76 -12.63
C TYR A 259 11.43 11.14 -13.19
N TYR A 260 10.85 12.18 -12.61
CA TYR A 260 11.02 13.57 -12.97
C TYR A 260 10.80 14.43 -11.72
N GLY A 261 11.01 15.72 -11.87
CA GLY A 261 10.71 16.73 -10.87
C GLY A 261 10.30 18.04 -11.51
N TYR A 262 10.11 19.04 -10.68
CA TYR A 262 9.81 20.40 -11.11
C TYR A 262 10.85 21.40 -10.60
N ALA A 263 11.10 22.42 -11.41
CA ALA A 263 12.01 23.52 -11.12
C ALA A 263 11.23 24.84 -10.95
N TRP A 264 11.53 25.54 -9.86
CA TRP A 264 10.98 26.84 -9.48
C TRP A 264 12.07 27.90 -9.49
N THR A 265 11.70 29.14 -9.81
CA THR A 265 12.52 30.33 -9.58
C THR A 265 12.26 30.87 -8.18
N LEU A 266 13.21 30.72 -7.25
CA LEU A 266 13.17 31.28 -5.90
C LEU A 266 13.14 32.81 -5.92
N LEU A 267 12.30 33.40 -5.07
CA LEU A 267 12.30 34.85 -4.82
C LEU A 267 13.56 35.29 -4.07
N ASN A 268 14.08 34.45 -3.17
CA ASN A 268 15.30 34.69 -2.41
C ASN A 268 16.14 33.39 -2.34
N PRO A 269 17.31 33.30 -3.01
CA PRO A 269 18.20 32.13 -2.94
C PRO A 269 18.59 31.65 -1.54
N ALA A 270 18.59 32.55 -0.53
CA ALA A 270 18.90 32.20 0.85
C ALA A 270 17.78 31.39 1.52
N ASP A 271 16.54 31.55 1.06
CA ASP A 271 15.41 30.69 1.44
C ASP A 271 15.19 29.64 0.35
N ASN A 272 15.64 28.42 0.62
CA ASN A 272 15.61 27.29 -0.32
C ASN A 272 15.01 26.03 0.32
N GLY A 273 14.15 26.19 1.33
CA GLY A 273 13.37 25.08 1.90
C GLY A 273 12.33 24.52 0.93
N VAL A 274 11.57 23.52 1.39
CA VAL A 274 10.24 23.22 0.80
C VAL A 274 9.27 24.23 1.39
N GLY A 275 8.43 24.86 0.56
CA GLY A 275 7.55 25.97 0.96
C GLY A 275 8.18 27.36 0.83
N ALA A 276 9.42 27.46 0.34
CA ALA A 276 10.09 28.73 0.10
C ALA A 276 9.39 29.56 -1.01
N PRO A 277 9.27 30.90 -0.88
CA PRO A 277 8.64 31.75 -1.90
C PRO A 277 9.33 31.70 -3.26
N ALA A 278 8.52 31.60 -4.32
CA ALA A 278 8.95 31.49 -5.71
C ALA A 278 8.17 32.45 -6.62
N THR A 279 8.65 32.62 -7.86
CA THR A 279 8.05 33.47 -8.90
C THR A 279 7.57 32.66 -10.10
N GLY A 280 7.28 31.38 -9.92
CA GLY A 280 6.87 30.44 -10.97
C GLY A 280 8.00 29.54 -11.49
N PRO A 281 7.89 29.02 -12.73
CA PRO A 281 8.80 28.00 -13.28
C PRO A 281 10.24 28.46 -13.45
N ALA A 282 11.15 27.48 -13.52
CA ALA A 282 12.54 27.63 -13.92
C ALA A 282 12.95 26.54 -14.92
N VAL A 283 14.04 26.76 -15.66
CA VAL A 283 14.64 25.82 -16.65
C VAL A 283 13.76 25.56 -17.90
N THR A 284 12.51 25.15 -17.74
CA THR A 284 11.52 24.97 -18.84
C THR A 284 10.30 25.87 -18.60
N GLN A 285 9.40 25.95 -19.58
CA GLN A 285 8.18 26.78 -19.50
C GLN A 285 7.21 26.33 -18.40
N ASP A 286 7.22 25.03 -18.07
CA ASP A 286 6.39 24.36 -17.07
C ASP A 286 7.17 23.91 -15.83
N GLY A 287 8.49 24.14 -15.82
CA GLY A 287 9.43 23.68 -14.80
C GLY A 287 9.74 22.18 -14.84
N LEU A 288 9.12 21.39 -15.73
CA LEU A 288 9.26 19.94 -15.78
C LEU A 288 10.69 19.52 -16.18
N MET A 289 11.31 18.65 -15.38
CA MET A 289 12.63 18.10 -15.66
C MET A 289 12.68 16.59 -15.42
N SER A 290 13.11 15.82 -16.43
CA SER A 290 13.39 14.39 -16.26
C SER A 290 14.51 14.16 -15.24
N TYR A 291 14.49 13.04 -14.50
CA TYR A 291 15.52 12.75 -13.50
C TYR A 291 16.93 12.76 -14.10
N LYS A 292 17.14 12.24 -15.32
CA LYS A 292 18.40 12.36 -16.08
C LYS A 292 18.87 13.82 -16.28
N GLN A 293 17.96 14.76 -16.56
CA GLN A 293 18.29 16.19 -16.67
C GLN A 293 18.64 16.79 -15.30
N ILE A 294 17.88 16.47 -14.26
CA ILE A 294 18.12 16.92 -12.88
C ILE A 294 19.52 16.46 -12.40
N ARG A 295 19.88 15.20 -12.65
CA ARG A 295 21.20 14.64 -12.32
C ARG A 295 22.35 15.33 -13.08
N SER A 296 22.16 15.67 -14.35
CA SER A 296 23.10 16.47 -15.13
C SER A 296 23.28 17.88 -14.53
N VAL A 297 22.18 18.55 -14.19
CA VAL A 297 22.18 19.89 -13.59
C VAL A 297 22.84 19.91 -12.21
N ILE A 298 22.57 18.91 -11.36
CA ILE A 298 23.24 18.73 -10.06
C ILE A 298 24.76 18.65 -10.24
N LYS A 299 25.22 17.80 -11.18
CA LYS A 299 26.65 17.62 -11.47
C LYS A 299 27.29 18.90 -11.98
N ASN A 300 26.67 19.57 -12.95
CA ASN A 300 27.24 20.75 -13.62
C ASN A 300 27.32 21.97 -12.70
N ASN A 301 26.38 22.12 -11.75
CA ASN A 301 26.34 23.25 -10.81
C ASN A 301 26.91 22.92 -9.42
N SER A 302 27.41 21.70 -9.21
CA SER A 302 27.80 21.18 -7.88
C SER A 302 26.69 21.34 -6.81
N ALA A 303 25.42 21.24 -7.21
CA ALA A 303 24.29 21.55 -6.35
C ALA A 303 24.14 20.51 -5.23
N GLN A 304 23.98 20.96 -3.98
CA GLN A 304 23.80 20.05 -2.85
C GLN A 304 22.39 19.44 -2.87
N VAL A 305 22.29 18.13 -3.05
CA VAL A 305 21.03 17.39 -2.90
C VAL A 305 20.70 17.22 -1.41
N LYS A 306 19.55 17.72 -1.01
CA LYS A 306 18.96 17.57 0.31
C LYS A 306 17.83 16.52 0.24
N TYR A 307 17.68 15.74 1.32
CA TYR A 307 16.56 14.79 1.47
C TYR A 307 15.64 15.29 2.57
N ASN A 308 14.37 15.49 2.27
CA ASN A 308 13.37 15.89 3.24
C ASN A 308 12.65 14.64 3.79
N SER A 309 12.86 14.34 5.08
CA SER A 309 12.23 13.19 5.74
C SER A 309 10.75 13.38 6.06
N THR A 310 10.26 14.63 6.13
CA THR A 310 8.85 14.94 6.40
C THR A 310 7.99 14.54 5.21
N TYR A 311 8.37 14.99 4.00
CA TYR A 311 7.64 14.70 2.76
C TYR A 311 8.11 13.44 2.02
N VAL A 312 9.30 12.92 2.36
CA VAL A 312 9.96 11.78 1.67
C VAL A 312 10.21 12.09 0.19
N VAL A 313 10.83 13.24 -0.04
CA VAL A 313 11.29 13.71 -1.36
C VAL A 313 12.73 14.24 -1.27
N ASN A 314 13.35 14.44 -2.41
CA ASN A 314 14.63 15.13 -2.57
C ASN A 314 14.42 16.53 -3.16
N TYR A 315 15.37 17.41 -2.89
CA TYR A 315 15.45 18.69 -3.59
C TYR A 315 16.90 19.19 -3.66
N CYS A 316 17.19 20.08 -4.60
CA CYS A 316 18.46 20.80 -4.67
C CYS A 316 18.23 22.25 -5.12
N SER A 317 19.19 23.13 -4.88
CA SER A 317 19.13 24.53 -5.34
C SER A 317 20.50 25.03 -5.78
N TYR A 318 20.52 25.90 -6.78
CA TYR A 318 21.70 26.62 -7.27
C TYR A 318 21.27 27.97 -7.87
N GLY A 319 21.96 29.05 -7.50
CA GLY A 319 21.46 30.41 -7.79
C GLY A 319 20.04 30.60 -7.28
N SER A 320 19.14 31.14 -8.11
CA SER A 320 17.70 31.21 -7.84
C SER A 320 16.91 29.98 -8.29
N THR A 321 17.53 28.92 -8.82
CA THR A 321 16.78 27.70 -9.21
C THR A 321 16.66 26.75 -8.03
N TRP A 322 15.45 26.27 -7.76
CA TRP A 322 15.15 25.18 -6.82
C TRP A 322 14.46 24.05 -7.56
N ILE A 323 14.86 22.80 -7.34
CA ILE A 323 14.31 21.62 -8.03
C ILE A 323 13.88 20.58 -6.99
N GLY A 324 12.62 20.18 -7.02
CA GLY A 324 12.04 19.11 -6.17
C GLY A 324 11.77 17.85 -6.99
N PHE A 325 12.19 16.69 -6.50
CA PHE A 325 12.19 15.40 -7.23
C PHE A 325 12.33 14.18 -6.30
N ASP A 326 12.24 12.97 -6.84
CA ASP A 326 12.60 11.72 -6.14
C ASP A 326 14.03 11.27 -6.49
N ASP A 327 14.92 11.13 -5.50
CA ASP A 327 16.19 10.40 -5.63
C ASP A 327 16.07 8.99 -5.01
N VAL A 328 17.12 8.17 -5.14
CA VAL A 328 17.26 6.79 -4.65
C VAL A 328 16.73 6.59 -3.22
N LYS A 329 16.93 7.56 -2.32
CA LYS A 329 16.48 7.46 -0.93
C LYS A 329 14.95 7.60 -0.81
N ALA A 330 14.35 8.57 -1.50
CA ALA A 330 12.90 8.75 -1.55
C ALA A 330 12.20 7.52 -2.16
N VAL A 331 12.67 7.07 -3.33
CA VAL A 331 12.18 5.86 -4.01
C VAL A 331 12.21 4.65 -3.08
N LYS A 332 13.35 4.38 -2.40
CA LYS A 332 13.46 3.24 -1.46
C LYS A 332 12.47 3.33 -0.28
N GLN A 333 12.18 4.54 0.23
CA GLN A 333 11.19 4.72 1.29
C GLN A 333 9.74 4.53 0.78
N LYS A 334 9.39 5.07 -0.39
CA LYS A 334 8.07 4.87 -1.02
C LYS A 334 7.80 3.39 -1.34
N ILE A 335 8.81 2.68 -1.85
CA ILE A 335 8.76 1.23 -2.09
C ILE A 335 8.62 0.43 -0.78
N SER A 336 9.27 0.87 0.31
CA SER A 336 9.11 0.29 1.64
C SER A 336 7.71 0.53 2.19
N HIS A 337 7.16 1.73 2.01
CA HIS A 337 5.78 2.07 2.35
C HIS A 337 4.80 1.19 1.58
N ALA A 338 4.90 1.12 0.25
CA ALA A 338 4.02 0.31 -0.60
C ALA A 338 3.99 -1.17 -0.18
N LYS A 339 5.13 -1.72 0.27
CA LYS A 339 5.22 -3.07 0.83
C LYS A 339 4.61 -3.17 2.24
N LYS A 340 4.79 -2.16 3.10
CA LYS A 340 4.18 -2.09 4.44
C LYS A 340 2.65 -2.00 4.36
N THR A 341 2.10 -1.21 3.45
CA THR A 341 0.66 -1.03 3.22
C THR A 341 0.07 -2.07 2.26
N GLN A 342 0.81 -3.14 1.95
CA GLN A 342 0.34 -4.28 1.14
C GLN A 342 -0.20 -3.90 -0.24
N LEU A 343 0.35 -2.84 -0.84
CA LEU A 343 0.05 -2.47 -2.22
C LEU A 343 0.56 -3.54 -3.19
N ARG A 344 -0.15 -3.68 -4.31
CA ARG A 344 0.14 -4.67 -5.34
C ARG A 344 1.50 -4.47 -6.02
N GLY A 345 2.02 -3.24 -6.03
CA GLY A 345 3.30 -2.90 -6.66
C GLY A 345 3.57 -1.40 -6.75
N TYR A 346 4.50 -1.06 -7.64
CA TYR A 346 4.69 0.29 -8.17
C TYR A 346 4.70 0.32 -9.70
N VAL A 347 4.50 1.50 -10.28
CA VAL A 347 4.75 1.81 -11.70
C VAL A 347 5.61 3.06 -11.83
N ALA A 348 6.59 3.07 -12.73
CA ALA A 348 7.38 4.27 -13.02
C ALA A 348 6.79 5.10 -14.17
N TRP A 349 6.62 6.41 -13.96
CA TRP A 349 6.30 7.39 -15.01
C TRP A 349 7.50 8.34 -15.24
N HIS A 350 8.30 8.17 -16.29
CA HIS A 350 8.37 7.03 -17.20
C HIS A 350 9.83 6.60 -17.38
N VAL A 351 10.07 5.36 -17.81
CA VAL A 351 11.40 4.71 -17.69
C VAL A 351 12.53 5.47 -18.39
N ALA A 352 12.24 6.14 -19.51
CA ALA A 352 13.19 6.93 -20.29
C ALA A 352 13.71 8.21 -19.60
N ASN A 353 13.16 8.57 -18.43
CA ASN A 353 13.60 9.71 -17.64
C ASN A 353 14.61 9.33 -16.54
N ASP A 354 14.79 8.02 -16.25
CA ASP A 354 15.76 7.52 -15.27
C ASP A 354 17.21 7.81 -15.73
N ASP A 355 18.13 7.96 -14.77
CA ASP A 355 19.56 8.16 -15.03
C ASP A 355 20.24 6.80 -14.90
N ASN A 356 20.57 6.16 -16.02
CA ASN A 356 21.26 4.86 -16.06
C ASN A 356 20.61 3.79 -15.15
N TRP A 357 19.27 3.72 -15.16
CA TRP A 357 18.47 2.77 -14.38
C TRP A 357 18.60 2.91 -12.85
N MET A 358 19.05 4.07 -12.35
CA MET A 358 19.35 4.28 -10.94
C MET A 358 18.11 4.17 -10.05
N LEU A 359 16.99 4.82 -10.42
CA LEU A 359 15.74 4.75 -9.66
C LEU A 359 15.07 3.39 -9.82
N SER A 360 15.10 2.82 -11.03
CA SER A 360 14.56 1.49 -11.35
C SER A 360 15.26 0.38 -10.54
N SER A 361 16.58 0.47 -10.43
CA SER A 361 17.41 -0.45 -9.62
C SER A 361 17.15 -0.27 -8.13
N ALA A 362 17.08 0.98 -7.66
CA ALA A 362 16.76 1.32 -6.28
C ALA A 362 15.37 0.77 -5.85
N ALA A 363 14.39 0.78 -6.75
CA ALA A 363 13.05 0.23 -6.50
C ALA A 363 12.99 -1.30 -6.54
N LYS A 364 13.83 -1.94 -7.36
CA LYS A 364 14.00 -3.41 -7.41
C LYS A 364 14.64 -3.96 -6.14
N GLU A 365 15.53 -3.22 -5.48
CA GLU A 365 16.27 -3.69 -4.30
C GLU A 365 15.36 -4.08 -3.13
N GLU A 366 15.30 -5.38 -2.85
CA GLU A 366 14.59 -5.92 -1.71
C GLU A 366 15.34 -5.62 -0.40
N GLY A 367 14.83 -4.67 0.39
CA GLY A 367 15.29 -4.34 1.74
C GLY A 367 15.14 -5.46 2.80
N SER A 368 15.14 -6.73 2.39
CA SER A 368 14.86 -7.89 3.23
C SER A 368 15.83 -9.07 3.07
N LYS A 369 16.79 -9.08 2.13
CA LYS A 369 17.67 -10.27 1.93
C LYS A 369 18.40 -10.74 3.20
N LYS A 370 18.81 -9.83 4.10
CA LYS A 370 19.36 -10.20 5.43
C LYS A 370 18.28 -10.66 6.41
N LYS A 371 17.16 -9.94 6.53
CA LYS A 371 16.09 -10.21 7.52
C LYS A 371 15.29 -11.48 7.18
N HIS A 372 15.11 -11.79 5.90
CA HIS A 372 14.47 -13.01 5.42
C HIS A 372 15.39 -14.24 5.57
N LYS A 373 16.69 -14.14 5.25
CA LYS A 373 17.66 -15.21 5.57
C LYS A 373 17.73 -15.49 7.08
N ALA A 374 17.77 -14.45 7.91
CA ALA A 374 17.76 -14.61 9.37
C ALA A 374 16.48 -15.27 9.88
N ARG A 375 15.30 -14.87 9.38
CA ARG A 375 14.02 -15.53 9.70
C ARG A 375 14.01 -16.98 9.24
N MET A 376 14.35 -17.28 7.98
CA MET A 376 14.44 -18.64 7.43
C MET A 376 15.33 -19.56 8.28
N LEU A 377 16.52 -19.08 8.68
CA LEU A 377 17.42 -19.83 9.56
C LEU A 377 16.80 -20.07 10.94
N LEU A 378 16.11 -19.08 11.52
CA LEU A 378 15.40 -19.24 12.79
C LEU A 378 14.27 -20.29 12.68
N THR A 379 13.48 -20.25 11.61
CA THR A 379 12.37 -21.19 11.36
C THR A 379 12.86 -22.64 11.16
N ILE A 380 14.11 -22.84 10.72
CA ILE A 380 14.71 -24.19 10.59
C ILE A 380 15.37 -24.64 11.90
N LEU A 381 16.04 -23.74 12.62
CA LEU A 381 16.77 -24.06 13.85
C LEU A 381 15.86 -24.32 15.05
N LEU A 382 14.71 -23.65 15.15
CA LEU A 382 13.78 -23.84 16.27
C LEU A 382 13.13 -25.25 16.28
N PRO A 383 12.54 -25.77 15.18
CA PRO A 383 11.98 -27.12 15.15
C PRO A 383 13.04 -28.23 15.26
N THR A 384 14.23 -28.03 14.68
CA THR A 384 15.30 -29.03 14.78
C THR A 384 15.81 -29.15 16.22
N ALA A 385 15.96 -28.04 16.95
CA ALA A 385 16.32 -28.05 18.36
C ALA A 385 15.24 -28.72 19.25
N THR A 386 13.95 -28.45 19.02
CA THR A 386 12.87 -29.09 19.81
C THR A 386 12.78 -30.59 19.55
N VAL A 387 12.94 -31.04 18.29
CA VAL A 387 12.99 -32.48 17.96
C VAL A 387 14.17 -33.18 18.63
N ILE A 388 15.37 -32.57 18.63
CA ILE A 388 16.55 -33.12 19.32
C ILE A 388 16.30 -33.24 20.84
N LEU A 389 15.72 -32.20 21.47
CA LEU A 389 15.36 -32.23 22.89
C LEU A 389 14.32 -33.31 23.21
N LEU A 390 13.30 -33.48 22.37
CA LEU A 390 12.28 -34.52 22.53
C LEU A 390 12.88 -35.93 22.40
N ILE A 391 13.77 -36.16 21.43
CA ILE A 391 14.50 -37.43 21.28
C ILE A 391 15.39 -37.69 22.50
N GLY A 392 16.12 -36.67 22.98
CA GLY A 392 16.95 -36.75 24.18
C GLY A 392 16.13 -37.10 25.43
N ALA A 393 15.01 -36.42 25.65
CA ALA A 393 14.09 -36.69 26.75
C ALA A 393 13.47 -38.09 26.67
N LEU A 394 13.12 -38.57 25.46
CA LEU A 394 12.52 -39.88 25.25
C LEU A 394 13.56 -41.01 25.41
N MET A 395 14.81 -40.80 24.99
CA MET A 395 15.93 -41.70 25.33
C MET A 395 16.20 -41.73 26.83
N TYR A 396 16.25 -40.57 27.49
CA TYR A 396 16.43 -40.47 28.94
C TYR A 396 15.30 -41.16 29.71
N TYR A 397 14.04 -40.96 29.30
CA TYR A 397 12.88 -41.68 29.84
C TYR A 397 13.00 -43.20 29.60
N CYS A 398 13.43 -43.66 28.42
CA CYS A 398 13.68 -45.07 28.16
C CYS A 398 14.79 -45.65 29.06
N LEU A 399 15.86 -44.91 29.33
CA LEU A 399 16.94 -45.31 30.25
C LEU A 399 16.44 -45.35 31.71
N LEU A 400 15.69 -44.34 32.16
CA LEU A 400 15.04 -44.33 33.47
C LEU A 400 14.06 -45.49 33.61
N ARG A 401 13.23 -45.76 32.61
CA ARG A 401 12.29 -46.89 32.60
C ARG A 401 13.02 -48.24 32.63
N ARG A 402 14.16 -48.37 31.94
CA ARG A 402 15.03 -49.56 32.00
C ARG A 402 15.62 -49.75 33.40
N LYS A 403 16.04 -48.67 34.07
CA LYS A 403 16.49 -48.67 35.47
C LYS A 403 15.34 -48.98 36.45
N HIS A 404 14.14 -48.47 36.21
CA HIS A 404 12.96 -48.74 37.02
C HIS A 404 12.48 -50.18 36.90
N ILE A 405 12.55 -50.81 35.71
CA ILE A 405 12.22 -52.22 35.50
C ILE A 405 13.24 -53.14 36.20
N LEU A 406 14.51 -52.75 36.28
CA LEU A 406 15.52 -53.48 37.06
C LEU A 406 15.32 -53.34 38.58
N ASN A 407 14.79 -52.19 39.04
CA ASN A 407 14.57 -51.91 40.46
C ASN A 407 13.15 -52.24 40.96
N ALA A 408 12.23 -52.64 40.08
CA ALA A 408 10.84 -52.95 40.43
C ALA A 408 10.63 -54.43 40.76
N LYS A 409 11.15 -54.85 41.92
CA LYS A 409 10.67 -56.03 42.66
C LYS A 409 10.46 -55.63 44.12
N VAL A 410 9.36 -56.06 44.72
CA VAL A 410 8.79 -55.71 46.06
C VAL A 410 7.79 -54.53 46.06
N PRO A 411 6.49 -54.81 46.30
CA PRO A 411 5.45 -53.80 46.57
C PRO A 411 4.80 -53.92 47.97
N ASN A 412 4.39 -52.77 48.54
CA ASN A 412 3.37 -52.57 49.60
C ASN A 412 3.27 -51.04 49.86
N SER A 413 2.18 -50.40 50.33
CA SER A 413 0.74 -50.73 50.40
C SER A 413 -0.04 -49.52 50.97
N ARG A 414 -1.30 -49.30 50.54
CA ARG A 414 -2.37 -48.47 51.20
C ARG A 414 -2.19 -46.93 51.23
N GLU A 415 -3.12 -46.17 50.62
CA GLU A 415 -4.30 -45.45 51.23
C GLU A 415 -3.93 -44.00 51.69
N THR A 416 -4.77 -42.94 51.63
CA THR A 416 -6.16 -42.77 51.16
C THR A 416 -6.48 -41.28 50.77
N PHE A 417 -7.61 -41.06 50.07
CA PHE A 417 -8.35 -39.82 49.72
C PHE A 417 -8.00 -38.46 50.39
N ALA A 418 -8.08 -37.38 49.58
CA ALA A 418 -9.01 -36.25 49.85
C ALA A 418 -9.23 -35.38 48.59
N ALA A 419 -10.48 -34.98 48.35
CA ALA A 419 -10.85 -33.94 47.39
C ALA A 419 -11.66 -32.86 48.13
N THR A 420 -11.50 -31.60 47.75
CA THR A 420 -12.35 -30.49 48.22
C THR A 420 -12.75 -29.59 47.07
N SER A 421 -13.97 -29.80 46.58
CA SER A 421 -14.72 -28.79 45.83
C SER A 421 -15.22 -27.72 46.79
N GLY A 422 -15.30 -26.46 46.34
CA GLY A 422 -15.94 -25.36 47.06
C GLY A 422 -16.65 -24.47 46.05
N ASP A 423 -17.97 -24.44 46.11
CA ASP A 423 -18.89 -23.75 45.19
C ASP A 423 -19.66 -22.64 45.93
N PHE A 424 -20.41 -21.83 45.17
CA PHE A 424 -21.27 -20.71 45.58
C PHE A 424 -20.50 -19.41 45.98
N GLN A 425 -20.99 -18.21 45.66
CA GLN A 425 -22.38 -17.84 45.33
C GLN A 425 -22.47 -16.65 44.36
N ARG A 426 -23.52 -16.64 43.54
CA ARG A 426 -23.89 -15.55 42.60
C ARG A 426 -24.71 -14.49 43.34
N ASN A 427 -24.38 -13.21 43.18
CA ASN A 427 -25.34 -12.11 43.24
C ASN A 427 -24.79 -10.86 42.53
N ASP A 428 -25.67 -10.10 41.90
CA ASP A 428 -25.33 -9.07 40.91
C ASP A 428 -25.71 -7.66 41.41
N HIS A 429 -24.69 -6.84 41.69
CA HIS A 429 -24.76 -5.38 41.76
C HIS A 429 -23.35 -4.83 41.47
N ASN A 430 -22.97 -4.78 40.20
CA ASN A 430 -21.57 -4.66 39.78
C ASN A 430 -20.95 -3.24 39.85
N LEU A 431 -21.26 -2.48 40.90
CA LEU A 431 -20.51 -1.28 41.30
C LEU A 431 -19.43 -1.70 42.30
N LYS A 432 -18.27 -2.10 41.77
CA LYS A 432 -17.12 -2.51 42.60
C LYS A 432 -16.49 -1.31 43.28
N VAL A 433 -16.84 -1.11 44.55
CA VAL A 433 -16.15 -0.15 45.43
C VAL A 433 -14.78 -0.74 45.79
N TYR A 434 -13.72 -0.04 45.41
CA TYR A 434 -12.34 -0.35 45.81
C TYR A 434 -11.94 0.60 46.96
N SER A 435 -11.31 0.07 48.01
CA SER A 435 -10.70 0.92 49.04
C SER A 435 -9.51 1.68 48.48
N LEU A 436 -9.21 2.85 49.05
CA LEU A 436 -8.08 3.68 48.62
C LEU A 436 -6.76 2.90 48.66
N GLU A 437 -6.51 2.16 49.74
CA GLU A 437 -5.34 1.27 49.90
C GLU A 437 -5.20 0.24 48.77
N LYS A 438 -6.33 -0.28 48.26
CA LYS A 438 -6.36 -1.27 47.18
C LYS A 438 -6.06 -0.63 45.82
N LEU A 439 -6.46 0.62 45.62
CA LEU A 439 -6.10 1.43 44.46
C LEU A 439 -4.63 1.87 44.52
N GLU A 440 -4.15 2.25 45.69
CA GLU A 440 -2.76 2.64 45.95
C GLU A 440 -1.81 1.46 45.73
N ALA A 441 -2.13 0.27 46.25
CA ALA A 441 -1.38 -0.95 45.98
C ALA A 441 -1.38 -1.34 44.49
N ALA A 442 -2.54 -1.25 43.81
CA ALA A 442 -2.66 -1.57 42.39
C ALA A 442 -1.88 -0.60 41.48
N THR A 443 -1.78 0.68 41.86
CA THR A 443 -1.06 1.72 41.12
C THR A 443 0.42 1.89 41.53
N LYS A 444 0.89 1.09 42.51
CA LYS A 444 2.20 1.24 43.17
C LYS A 444 2.41 2.66 43.72
N GLY A 445 1.52 3.11 44.59
CA GLY A 445 1.58 4.45 45.21
C GLY A 445 1.31 5.57 44.20
N PHE A 446 0.38 5.36 43.26
CA PHE A 446 0.06 6.31 42.18
C PHE A 446 1.30 6.74 41.36
N SER A 447 2.22 5.79 41.11
CA SER A 447 3.37 6.00 40.22
C SER A 447 2.91 6.56 38.87
N ILE A 448 3.71 7.46 38.29
CA ILE A 448 3.51 8.02 36.94
C ILE A 448 3.32 6.92 35.89
N GLU A 449 3.94 5.76 36.07
CA GLU A 449 3.82 4.59 35.19
C GLU A 449 2.43 3.93 35.20
N ASN A 450 1.60 4.18 36.22
CA ASN A 450 0.30 3.51 36.45
C ASN A 450 -0.86 4.50 36.69
N LYS A 451 -0.75 5.76 36.24
CA LYS A 451 -1.85 6.73 36.34
C LYS A 451 -3.06 6.28 35.50
N LEU A 452 -4.20 6.12 36.15
CA LEU A 452 -5.50 5.98 35.50
C LEU A 452 -6.07 7.37 35.17
N GLY A 453 -6.23 7.70 33.90
CA GLY A 453 -6.92 8.93 33.43
C GLY A 453 -6.06 9.94 32.67
N GLU A 454 -4.73 9.87 32.76
CA GLU A 454 -3.81 10.63 31.89
C GLU A 454 -3.49 9.76 30.65
N GLY A 455 -4.41 9.77 29.69
CA GLY A 455 -4.51 8.77 28.63
C GLY A 455 -3.49 8.90 27.49
N GLY A 456 -2.30 8.34 27.68
CA GLY A 456 -1.51 7.86 26.54
C GLY A 456 -2.20 6.66 25.88
N TYR A 457 -2.47 6.74 24.57
CA TYR A 457 -2.79 5.59 23.69
C TYR A 457 -4.04 4.75 24.07
N GLY A 458 -5.19 5.39 24.27
CA GLY A 458 -6.48 4.70 24.44
C GLY A 458 -6.94 3.90 23.20
N PRO A 459 -7.95 3.00 23.32
CA PRO A 459 -8.43 2.16 22.21
C PRO A 459 -8.85 2.94 20.95
N VAL A 460 -9.41 4.14 21.10
CA VAL A 460 -9.79 5.04 20.00
C VAL A 460 -8.56 5.53 19.22
N TYR A 461 -7.48 5.88 19.91
CA TYR A 461 -6.22 6.27 19.26
C TYR A 461 -5.57 5.07 18.55
N LYS A 462 -5.55 3.89 19.20
CA LYS A 462 -5.09 2.65 18.57
C LYS A 462 -5.91 2.31 17.32
N ALA A 463 -7.23 2.50 17.36
CA ALA A 463 -8.11 2.34 16.21
C ALA A 463 -7.74 3.32 15.09
N TYR A 464 -7.56 4.60 15.40
CA TYR A 464 -7.18 5.62 14.42
C TYR A 464 -5.83 5.29 13.74
N GLU A 465 -4.78 4.95 14.49
CA GLU A 465 -3.49 4.57 13.92
C GLU A 465 -3.56 3.30 13.08
N LEU A 466 -4.25 2.25 13.55
CA LEU A 466 -4.44 1.03 12.76
C LEU A 466 -5.25 1.28 11.49
N TRP A 467 -6.27 2.14 11.55
CA TRP A 467 -7.03 2.54 10.38
C TRP A 467 -6.18 3.36 9.39
N LYS A 468 -5.32 4.25 9.87
CA LYS A 468 -4.35 5.03 9.07
C LYS A 468 -3.27 4.16 8.42
N GLU A 469 -2.78 3.12 9.10
CA GLU A 469 -1.91 2.10 8.49
C GLU A 469 -2.66 1.15 7.53
N GLY A 470 -4.00 1.19 7.55
CA GLY A 470 -4.92 0.26 6.88
C GLY A 470 -4.74 -1.19 7.33
N LYS A 471 -4.73 -1.34 8.65
CA LYS A 471 -4.74 -2.57 9.44
C LYS A 471 -6.00 -2.63 10.31
N GLN A 472 -7.13 -2.14 9.80
CA GLN A 472 -8.41 -2.10 10.51
C GLN A 472 -8.75 -3.47 11.13
N MET A 473 -8.49 -4.54 10.37
CA MET A 473 -8.74 -5.92 10.80
C MET A 473 -7.88 -6.37 12.01
N GLU A 474 -6.75 -5.74 12.31
CA GLU A 474 -5.97 -5.98 13.54
C GLU A 474 -6.64 -5.39 14.80
N PHE A 475 -7.65 -4.52 14.64
CA PHE A 475 -8.45 -3.95 15.73
C PHE A 475 -9.79 -4.67 15.94
N MET A 476 -10.24 -5.46 14.96
CA MET A 476 -11.56 -6.10 14.99
C MET A 476 -11.56 -7.38 15.84
N ASP A 477 -12.68 -7.65 16.49
CA ASP A 477 -12.89 -8.91 17.21
C ASP A 477 -12.97 -10.08 16.21
N PRO A 478 -12.14 -11.14 16.33
CA PRO A 478 -12.17 -12.28 15.41
C PRO A 478 -13.50 -13.05 15.35
N SER A 479 -14.40 -12.86 16.33
CA SER A 479 -15.76 -13.43 16.32
C SER A 479 -16.73 -12.68 15.40
N LEU A 480 -16.38 -11.46 14.97
CA LEU A 480 -17.02 -10.75 13.86
C LEU A 480 -16.50 -11.31 12.52
N ASP A 481 -16.69 -12.61 12.29
CA ASP A 481 -16.34 -13.28 11.04
C ASP A 481 -17.34 -12.90 9.94
N ASP A 482 -17.13 -11.69 9.41
CA ASP A 482 -17.64 -11.24 8.13
C ASP A 482 -16.48 -11.17 7.13
N THR A 483 -15.74 -12.28 6.99
CA THR A 483 -14.69 -12.45 5.96
C THR A 483 -15.21 -12.22 4.54
N HIS A 484 -16.52 -12.33 4.32
CA HIS A 484 -17.21 -12.01 3.07
C HIS A 484 -17.57 -10.51 2.92
N SER A 485 -17.46 -9.69 3.97
CA SER A 485 -17.75 -8.25 3.93
C SER A 485 -16.82 -7.39 4.81
N SER A 486 -15.51 -7.63 4.75
CA SER A 486 -14.48 -6.79 5.39
C SER A 486 -14.63 -5.28 5.12
N CYS A 487 -15.20 -4.90 3.96
CA CYS A 487 -15.62 -3.54 3.65
C CYS A 487 -16.60 -2.94 4.70
N LYS A 488 -17.66 -3.67 5.08
CA LYS A 488 -18.65 -3.21 6.06
C LYS A 488 -18.01 -3.00 7.42
N VAL A 489 -17.11 -3.90 7.81
CA VAL A 489 -16.35 -3.83 9.07
C VAL A 489 -15.43 -2.60 9.08
N MET A 490 -14.68 -2.35 8.00
CA MET A 490 -13.87 -1.13 7.83
C MET A 490 -14.73 0.15 7.85
N LYS A 491 -15.90 0.12 7.21
CA LYS A 491 -16.86 1.23 7.17
C LYS A 491 -17.43 1.54 8.55
N CYS A 492 -17.83 0.53 9.31
CA CYS A 492 -18.26 0.68 10.71
C CYS A 492 -17.16 1.31 11.59
N MET A 493 -15.91 0.86 11.44
CA MET A 493 -14.77 1.44 12.15
C MET A 493 -14.56 2.93 11.78
N GLN A 494 -14.67 3.28 10.50
CA GLN A 494 -14.54 4.66 10.03
C GLN A 494 -15.68 5.56 10.54
N ILE A 495 -16.93 5.08 10.49
CA ILE A 495 -18.09 5.80 11.03
C ILE A 495 -17.92 5.99 12.55
N ALA A 496 -17.46 4.97 13.28
CA ALA A 496 -17.16 5.10 14.71
C ALA A 496 -16.08 6.15 15.00
N LEU A 497 -15.03 6.24 14.17
CA LEU A 497 -13.99 7.26 14.26
C LEU A 497 -14.53 8.68 13.94
N LEU A 498 -15.50 8.82 13.04
CA LEU A 498 -16.19 10.09 12.78
C LEU A 498 -17.08 10.51 13.96
N CYS A 499 -17.74 9.58 14.65
CA CYS A 499 -18.58 9.89 15.81
C CYS A 499 -17.78 10.43 17.02
N VAL A 500 -16.44 10.26 17.05
CA VAL A 500 -15.55 10.64 18.18
C VAL A 500 -14.52 11.71 17.82
N GLN A 501 -14.77 12.50 16.77
CA GLN A 501 -13.93 13.64 16.39
C GLN A 501 -13.85 14.71 17.50
N GLU A 502 -12.76 15.48 17.54
CA GLU A 502 -12.59 16.55 18.54
C GLU A 502 -13.67 17.61 18.41
N GLU A 503 -13.77 18.22 17.23
CA GLU A 503 -14.76 19.25 16.93
C GLU A 503 -16.16 18.65 16.74
N ALA A 504 -17.18 19.29 17.32
CA ALA A 504 -18.57 18.85 17.18
C ALA A 504 -19.05 18.90 15.72
N ASN A 505 -18.55 19.85 14.92
CA ASN A 505 -18.88 20.02 13.51
C ASN A 505 -18.29 18.92 12.60
N ASP A 506 -17.29 18.18 13.08
CA ASP A 506 -16.70 17.05 12.35
C ASP A 506 -17.43 15.72 12.64
N ARG A 507 -18.42 15.72 13.53
CA ARG A 507 -19.20 14.54 13.91
C ARG A 507 -20.50 14.46 13.08
N PRO A 508 -20.82 13.32 12.47
CA PRO A 508 -22.06 13.14 11.74
C PRO A 508 -23.27 13.09 12.69
N SER A 509 -24.40 13.58 12.22
CA SER A 509 -25.69 13.37 12.88
C SER A 509 -26.10 11.88 12.85
N MET A 510 -26.99 11.48 13.76
CA MET A 510 -27.51 10.10 13.78
C MET A 510 -28.25 9.71 12.48
N LEU A 511 -28.78 10.68 11.73
CA LEU A 511 -29.38 10.45 10.41
C LEU A 511 -28.32 10.11 9.37
N GLU A 512 -27.21 10.85 9.34
CA GLU A 512 -26.07 10.56 8.46
C GLU A 512 -25.42 9.22 8.83
N VAL A 513 -25.24 8.91 10.12
CA VAL A 513 -24.77 7.60 10.59
C VAL A 513 -25.68 6.47 10.10
N SER A 514 -27.01 6.61 10.25
CA SER A 514 -27.98 5.64 9.74
C SER A 514 -27.90 5.48 8.22
N SER A 515 -27.71 6.57 7.48
CA SER A 515 -27.53 6.55 6.02
C SER A 515 -26.24 5.83 5.60
N MET A 516 -25.11 6.19 6.21
CA MET A 516 -23.80 5.61 5.93
C MET A 516 -23.72 4.11 6.26
N LEU A 517 -24.45 3.65 7.28
CA LEU A 517 -24.55 2.22 7.64
C LEU A 517 -25.50 1.43 6.72
N ARG A 518 -26.54 2.07 6.17
CA ARG A 518 -27.53 1.41 5.28
C ARG A 518 -27.07 1.34 3.84
N SER A 519 -26.34 2.35 3.36
CA SER A 519 -25.79 2.37 2.03
C SER A 519 -24.47 1.59 1.99
N GLU A 520 -24.36 0.58 1.13
CA GLU A 520 -23.08 -0.10 0.92
C GLU A 520 -22.09 0.83 0.19
N THR A 521 -22.58 1.66 -0.74
CA THR A 521 -21.77 2.42 -1.71
C THR A 521 -21.53 3.90 -1.36
N ALA A 522 -22.28 4.48 -0.41
CA ALA A 522 -22.11 5.89 -0.04
C ALA A 522 -20.68 6.14 0.48
N ALA A 523 -20.04 7.18 -0.06
CA ALA A 523 -18.74 7.65 0.40
C ALA A 523 -18.83 8.14 1.85
N VAL A 524 -17.86 7.77 2.67
CA VAL A 524 -17.76 8.18 4.08
C VAL A 524 -16.56 9.11 4.21
N ALA A 525 -16.77 10.27 4.85
CA ALA A 525 -15.73 11.26 5.09
C ALA A 525 -14.53 10.66 5.83
N VAL A 526 -13.32 11.18 5.59
CA VAL A 526 -12.08 10.71 6.20
C VAL A 526 -11.98 11.27 7.64
N PRO A 527 -12.07 10.46 8.71
CA PRO A 527 -11.89 10.96 10.07
C PRO A 527 -10.54 11.65 10.26
N LYS A 528 -10.57 12.83 10.87
CA LYS A 528 -9.37 13.52 11.36
C LYS A 528 -8.90 12.84 12.65
N MET A 529 -7.77 13.31 13.16
CA MET A 529 -7.15 12.79 14.38
C MET A 529 -8.06 13.09 15.60
N PRO A 530 -8.52 12.08 16.37
CA PRO A 530 -9.40 12.29 17.53
C PRO A 530 -8.70 13.06 18.66
N ALA A 531 -9.47 13.81 19.47
CA ALA A 531 -8.98 14.76 20.48
C ALA A 531 -7.86 14.25 21.41
N PHE A 532 -7.91 12.96 21.78
CA PHE A 532 -7.02 12.30 22.74
C PHE A 532 -5.63 11.95 22.17
N SER A 533 -5.04 12.86 21.39
CA SER A 533 -3.83 12.62 20.58
C SER A 533 -2.83 13.77 20.55
N ARG A 534 -3.15 14.93 21.15
CA ARG A 534 -2.24 16.08 21.18
C ARG A 534 -1.04 15.75 22.07
N ILE A 535 0.15 15.73 21.48
CA ILE A 535 1.40 15.84 22.21
C ILE A 535 1.40 17.25 22.85
N ILE A 536 1.37 17.32 24.17
CA ILE A 536 1.77 18.55 24.86
C ILE A 536 3.29 18.59 24.77
N GLU A 537 3.83 19.38 23.84
CA GLU A 537 5.21 19.81 23.92
C GLU A 537 5.31 20.84 25.05
N ASP A 538 5.80 20.40 26.22
CA ASP A 538 5.98 21.27 27.39
C ASP A 538 7.03 22.36 27.11
N HIS A 539 6.56 23.50 26.60
CA HIS A 539 7.30 24.75 26.52
C HIS A 539 7.43 25.42 27.90
N HIS A 540 8.26 24.85 28.79
CA HIS A 540 8.77 25.57 29.94
C HIS A 540 10.27 25.35 30.17
N GLY A 541 11.08 26.25 29.60
CA GLY A 541 12.44 26.46 30.04
C GLY A 541 12.48 27.25 31.35
N ASN A 542 13.34 26.81 32.28
CA ASN A 542 13.85 27.50 33.47
C ASN A 542 12.85 28.22 34.41
N TYR A 543 12.85 27.84 35.68
CA TYR A 543 13.40 28.70 36.74
C TYR A 543 13.87 27.89 37.95
N ALA A 544 14.68 28.53 38.79
CA ALA A 544 15.50 27.89 39.81
C ALA A 544 14.73 27.43 41.07
N LEU A 545 15.39 26.56 41.83
CA LEU A 545 15.06 26.20 43.21
C LEU A 545 14.77 27.43 44.09
N SER A 546 13.55 27.52 44.61
CA SER A 546 13.23 28.28 45.82
C SER A 546 12.55 27.35 46.84
N ARG A 547 13.12 27.28 48.04
CA ARG A 547 12.59 26.50 49.16
C ARG A 547 11.37 27.20 49.78
N PRO A 548 10.47 26.47 50.45
CA PRO A 548 9.29 27.08 51.08
C PRO A 548 9.70 27.91 52.30
N ASN A 549 9.22 29.15 52.35
CA ASN A 549 9.22 29.92 53.60
C ASN A 549 7.98 29.56 54.41
N THR A 550 8.21 29.20 55.66
CA THR A 550 7.20 29.07 56.72
C THR A 550 6.82 30.43 57.31
N SER A 551 5.69 30.44 58.02
CA SER A 551 5.29 31.34 59.13
C SER A 551 4.37 32.53 58.83
N SER A 552 3.43 32.69 59.79
CA SER A 552 2.38 33.72 59.99
C SER A 552 1.38 33.95 58.87
#